data_AF-A0A2V5ZKB5-F1
#
_entry.id   AF-A0A2V5ZKB5-F1
#
_cell.length_a   1.000
_cell.length_b   1.000
_cell.length_c   1.000
_cell.angle_alpha   90.00
_cell.angle_beta   90.00
_cell.angle_gamma   90.00
#
_symmetry.space_group_name_H-M   'P 1'
#
loop_
_entity.id
_entity.type
_entity.pdbx_description
1 polymer ?
#
loop_
_entity_poly.entity_id
_entity_poly.type
_entity_poly.pdbx_seq_one_letter_code
_entity_poly.pdbx_strand_id
1 'polypeptide(L)'
;MRIRFYQPKYSLRVIISAALLCIVAGCGNPKITGKWRMSGSDATVWEFSGNGVVLVGDVRGRYRFGDQDRIKIETPFAITVYQLKISGDHLILEELGGSKLEFTRISEAQR
;
A
#
# COMPACT_ATOMS: atom_id res chain seq x y z
N MET A 1 1.56 -35.98 63.81
CA MET A 1 2.50 -35.09 63.10
C MET A 1 3.49 -35.93 62.29
N ARG A 2 3.40 -35.88 60.96
CA ARG A 2 4.48 -36.02 59.95
C ARG A 2 3.82 -35.95 58.56
N ILE A 3 3.78 -34.75 58.00
CA ILE A 3 3.32 -34.48 56.65
C ILE A 3 4.48 -34.82 55.71
N ARG A 4 4.28 -35.71 54.74
CA ARG A 4 5.22 -35.90 53.62
C ARG A 4 4.59 -35.27 52.38
N PHE A 5 5.13 -34.12 51.99
CA PHE A 5 4.86 -33.50 50.70
C PHE A 5 5.55 -34.32 49.61
N TYR A 6 4.78 -34.88 48.68
CA TYR A 6 5.29 -35.50 47.47
C TYR A 6 4.98 -34.55 46.30
N GLN A 7 5.98 -33.80 45.85
CA GLN A 7 5.92 -33.10 44.57
C GLN A 7 6.52 -34.00 43.50
N PRO A 8 5.79 -34.22 42.39
CA PRO A 8 6.50 -34.28 41.13
C PRO A 8 5.76 -33.55 39.99
N LYS A 9 6.57 -32.71 39.34
CA LYS A 9 6.65 -32.51 37.87
C LYS A 9 5.50 -31.74 37.21
N TYR A 10 5.76 -30.43 37.11
CA TYR A 10 5.44 -29.55 35.98
C TYR A 10 4.98 -30.29 34.72
N SER A 11 3.66 -30.39 34.53
CA SER A 11 3.07 -30.66 33.22
C SER A 11 2.99 -29.32 32.49
N LEU A 12 4.02 -29.04 31.70
CA LEU A 12 4.00 -28.02 30.66
C LEU A 12 2.88 -28.40 29.67
N ARG A 13 1.65 -27.96 29.93
CA ARG A 13 0.61 -28.00 28.91
C ARG A 13 0.94 -26.89 27.93
N VAL A 14 1.40 -27.32 26.75
CA VAL A 14 1.62 -26.52 25.54
C VAL A 14 0.44 -25.55 25.38
N ILE A 15 0.66 -24.28 25.68
CA ILE A 15 -0.28 -23.21 25.32
C ILE A 15 -0.19 -23.12 23.80
N ILE A 16 -1.21 -23.64 23.15
CA ILE A 16 -1.40 -23.60 21.70
C ILE A 16 -1.31 -22.15 21.25
N SER A 17 -0.30 -21.87 20.45
CA SER A 17 -0.02 -20.60 19.81
C SER A 17 -1.20 -20.12 18.99
N ALA A 18 -1.95 -19.14 19.49
CA ALA A 18 -2.78 -18.29 18.65
C ALA A 18 -1.92 -17.13 18.15
N ALA A 19 -0.96 -17.42 17.27
CA ALA A 19 -0.38 -16.40 16.42
C ALA A 19 -1.47 -16.00 15.41
N LEU A 20 -2.34 -15.08 15.82
CA LEU A 20 -3.26 -14.41 14.93
C LEU A 20 -2.41 -13.58 13.95
N LEU A 21 -1.95 -14.21 12.88
CA LEU A 21 -1.36 -13.53 11.74
C LEU A 21 -2.50 -12.74 11.08
N CYS A 22 -2.78 -11.55 11.62
CA CYS A 22 -3.47 -10.50 10.90
C CYS A 22 -2.54 -10.08 9.76
N ILE A 23 -2.53 -10.85 8.67
CA ILE A 23 -2.12 -10.33 7.38
C ILE A 23 -3.23 -9.36 7.01
N VAL A 24 -3.12 -8.14 7.53
CA VAL A 24 -3.89 -7.01 7.02
C VAL A 24 -3.32 -6.80 5.62
N ALA A 25 -3.85 -7.54 4.65
CA ALA A 25 -3.90 -7.05 3.30
C ALA A 25 -4.71 -5.76 3.41
N GLY A 26 -4.01 -4.65 3.64
CA GLY A 26 -4.61 -3.32 3.67
C GLY A 26 -5.43 -3.25 2.40
N CYS A 27 -6.76 -3.22 2.54
CA CYS A 27 -7.68 -3.12 1.42
C CYS A 27 -7.23 -1.88 0.66
N GLY A 28 -6.53 -2.09 -0.44
CA GLY A 28 -6.01 -0.99 -1.25
C GLY A 28 -7.21 -0.14 -1.64
N ASN A 29 -7.06 1.19 -1.62
CA ASN A 29 -8.13 2.06 -2.05
C ASN A 29 -8.47 1.70 -3.52
N PRO A 30 -9.61 1.06 -3.80
CA PRO A 30 -9.88 0.52 -5.14
C PRO A 30 -9.99 1.63 -6.18
N LYS A 31 -10.19 2.87 -5.73
CA LYS A 31 -10.31 4.05 -6.59
C LYS A 31 -9.03 4.38 -7.34
N ILE A 32 -7.83 4.04 -6.82
CA ILE A 32 -6.58 4.36 -7.53
C ILE A 32 -6.27 3.35 -8.64
N THR A 33 -6.81 2.13 -8.58
CA THR A 33 -6.48 1.08 -9.54
C THR A 33 -6.87 1.47 -10.96
N GLY A 34 -6.02 1.14 -11.93
CA GLY A 34 -6.20 1.45 -13.34
C GLY A 34 -5.08 2.33 -13.92
N LYS A 35 -5.29 2.78 -15.16
CA LYS A 35 -4.35 3.60 -15.92
C LYS A 35 -4.68 5.08 -15.81
N TRP A 36 -3.64 5.87 -15.62
CA TRP A 36 -3.71 7.30 -15.41
C TRP A 36 -2.68 7.98 -16.30
N ARG A 37 -3.08 9.01 -17.01
CA ARG A 37 -2.18 9.84 -17.83
C ARG A 37 -1.78 11.05 -17.03
N MET A 38 -0.48 11.22 -16.80
CA MET A 38 0.06 12.43 -16.18
C MET A 38 -0.17 13.63 -17.11
N SER A 39 -0.62 14.74 -16.56
CA SER A 39 -0.73 16.03 -17.25
C SER A 39 0.67 16.63 -17.43
N GLY A 40 0.93 17.27 -18.58
CA GLY A 40 2.21 17.95 -18.87
C GLY A 40 2.81 17.60 -20.23
N SER A 41 3.95 18.21 -20.57
CA SER A 41 4.66 18.01 -21.84
C SER A 41 5.21 16.59 -22.02
N ASP A 42 5.57 15.93 -20.91
CA ASP A 42 6.10 14.56 -20.88
C ASP A 42 5.08 13.59 -20.26
N ALA A 43 3.87 13.58 -20.85
CA ALA A 43 2.71 12.84 -20.36
C ALA A 43 2.99 11.32 -20.26
N THR A 44 3.45 10.90 -19.08
CA THR A 44 3.77 9.50 -18.77
C THR A 44 2.51 8.80 -18.26
N VAL A 45 2.26 7.57 -18.73
CA VAL A 45 1.16 6.75 -18.23
C VAL A 45 1.61 5.99 -16.99
N TRP A 46 0.80 6.06 -15.95
CA TRP A 46 0.98 5.32 -14.71
C TRP A 46 -0.13 4.28 -14.59
N GLU A 47 0.21 3.04 -14.26
CA GLU A 47 -0.76 1.97 -14.05
C GLU A 47 -0.65 1.42 -12.64
N PHE A 48 -1.69 1.62 -11.83
CA PHE A 48 -1.77 1.09 -10.47
C PHE A 48 -2.55 -0.22 -10.48
N SER A 49 -1.93 -1.28 -9.97
CA SER A 49 -2.55 -2.60 -9.81
C SER A 49 -2.99 -2.80 -8.37
N GLY A 50 -4.14 -3.45 -8.15
CA GLY A 50 -4.70 -3.69 -6.81
C GLY A 50 -3.82 -4.51 -5.86
N ASN A 51 -2.75 -5.14 -6.36
CA ASN A 51 -1.75 -5.86 -5.58
C ASN A 51 -0.59 -4.97 -5.07
N GLY A 52 -0.69 -3.64 -5.20
CA GLY A 52 0.34 -2.70 -4.76
C GLY A 52 1.51 -2.53 -5.73
N VAL A 53 1.39 -3.00 -6.98
CA VAL A 53 2.34 -2.73 -8.06
C VAL A 53 1.93 -1.46 -8.78
N VAL A 54 2.92 -0.63 -9.15
CA VAL A 54 2.71 0.51 -10.05
C VAL A 54 3.69 0.42 -11.22
N LEU A 55 3.22 0.69 -12.44
CA LEU A 55 4.07 0.92 -13.60
C LEU A 55 4.10 2.42 -13.89
N VAL A 56 5.29 3.00 -14.07
CA VAL A 56 5.53 4.39 -14.43
C VAL A 56 6.20 4.38 -15.80
N GLY A 57 5.43 4.53 -16.87
CA GLY A 57 5.87 4.13 -18.20
C GLY A 57 6.27 2.64 -18.17
N ASP A 58 7.52 2.35 -18.53
CA ASP A 58 8.09 0.99 -18.51
C ASP A 58 8.74 0.61 -17.16
N VAL A 59 8.75 1.53 -16.20
CA VAL A 59 9.44 1.35 -14.92
C VAL A 59 8.49 0.70 -13.91
N ARG A 60 8.83 -0.50 -13.44
CA ARG A 60 8.08 -1.19 -12.39
C ARG A 60 8.47 -0.71 -11.00
N GLY A 61 7.48 -0.34 -10.21
CA GLY A 61 7.60 0.01 -8.80
C GLY A 61 6.56 -0.67 -7.92
N ARG A 62 6.51 -0.26 -6.66
CA ARG A 62 5.45 -0.62 -5.72
C ARG A 62 4.87 0.61 -5.05
N TYR A 63 3.64 0.48 -4.57
CA TYR A 63 3.02 1.48 -3.74
C TYR A 63 2.35 0.86 -2.51
N ARG A 64 2.22 1.66 -1.46
CA ARG A 64 1.49 1.32 -0.24
C ARG A 64 0.79 2.56 0.30
N PHE A 65 -0.44 2.38 0.77
CA PHE A 65 -1.14 3.43 1.50
C PHE A 65 -0.58 3.54 2.92
N GLY A 66 -0.42 4.76 3.40
CA GLY A 66 -0.21 5.08 4.80
C GLY A 66 -1.43 5.77 5.38
N ASP A 67 -1.31 6.29 6.59
CA ASP A 67 -2.40 7.03 7.24
C ASP A 67 -2.67 8.36 6.54
N GLN A 68 -3.86 8.94 6.79
CA GLN A 68 -4.23 10.29 6.37
C GLN A 68 -4.13 10.51 4.84
N ASP A 69 -4.65 9.57 4.05
CA ASP A 69 -4.63 9.63 2.58
C ASP A 69 -3.22 9.79 2.00
N ARG A 70 -2.20 9.19 2.63
CA ARG A 70 -0.84 9.17 2.09
C ARG A 70 -0.61 7.92 1.25
N ILE A 71 0.17 8.07 0.19
CA ILE A 71 0.66 6.96 -0.62
C ILE A 71 2.18 7.05 -0.74
N LYS A 72 2.85 5.98 -0.34
CA LYS A 72 4.28 5.80 -0.58
C LYS A 72 4.47 5.07 -1.89
N ILE A 73 5.30 5.60 -2.78
CA ILE A 73 5.66 5.01 -4.07
C ILE A 73 7.16 4.76 -4.07
N GLU A 74 7.54 3.53 -4.41
CA GLU A 74 8.92 3.05 -4.47
C GLU A 74 9.20 2.58 -5.91
N THR A 75 10.14 3.23 -6.59
CA THR A 75 10.66 2.82 -7.90
C THR A 75 12.17 2.52 -7.75
N PRO A 76 12.83 1.95 -8.77
CA PRO A 76 14.28 1.80 -8.77
C PRO A 76 15.06 3.13 -8.64
N PHE A 77 14.42 4.26 -8.94
CA PHE A 77 15.07 5.57 -8.96
C PHE A 77 14.79 6.41 -7.72
N ALA A 78 13.64 6.22 -7.06
CA ALA A 78 13.23 7.06 -5.95
C ALA A 78 12.21 6.38 -5.02
N ILE A 79 12.16 6.89 -3.79
CA ILE A 79 11.11 6.60 -2.82
C ILE A 79 10.48 7.92 -2.41
N THR A 80 9.18 8.07 -2.69
CA THR A 80 8.47 9.33 -2.41
C THR A 80 7.15 9.05 -1.70
N VAL A 81 6.80 9.91 -0.74
CA VAL A 81 5.50 9.90 -0.07
C VAL A 81 4.69 11.09 -0.56
N TYR A 82 3.52 10.80 -1.09
CA TYR A 82 2.57 11.79 -1.59
C TYR A 82 1.34 11.84 -0.70
N GLN A 83 0.76 13.02 -0.57
CA GLN A 83 -0.64 13.20 -0.25
C GLN A 83 -1.48 12.82 -1.48
N LEU A 84 -2.42 11.90 -1.30
CA LEU A 84 -3.29 11.37 -2.34
C LEU A 84 -4.63 12.10 -2.33
N LYS A 85 -5.07 12.60 -3.49
CA LYS A 85 -6.43 13.13 -3.69
C LYS A 85 -7.00 12.52 -4.97
N ILE A 86 -8.15 11.85 -4.86
CA ILE A 86 -8.86 11.26 -6.01
C ILE A 86 -10.28 11.81 -6.06
N SER A 87 -10.67 12.37 -7.20
CA SER A 87 -12.03 12.86 -7.47
C SER A 87 -12.45 12.49 -8.89
N GLY A 88 -13.37 11.54 -9.03
CA GLY A 88 -13.80 11.01 -10.32
C GLY A 88 -12.63 10.47 -11.15
N ASP A 89 -12.40 11.08 -12.31
CA ASP A 89 -11.32 10.76 -13.23
C ASP A 89 -10.05 11.59 -13.02
N HIS A 90 -9.98 12.37 -11.93
CA HIS A 90 -8.80 13.13 -11.57
C HIS A 90 -8.08 12.53 -10.37
N LEU A 91 -6.76 12.45 -10.48
CA LEU A 91 -5.84 12.01 -9.42
C LEU A 91 -4.77 13.08 -9.25
N ILE A 92 -4.50 13.45 -7.99
CA ILE A 92 -3.40 14.36 -7.63
C ILE A 92 -2.52 13.64 -6.60
N LEU A 93 -1.20 13.66 -6.87
CA LEU A 93 -0.16 13.23 -5.96
C LEU A 93 0.68 14.46 -5.59
N GLU A 94 0.60 14.89 -4.34
CA GLU A 94 1.27 16.10 -3.85
C GLU A 94 2.37 15.73 -2.85
N GLU A 95 3.61 16.10 -3.13
CA GLU A 95 4.74 15.91 -2.23
C GLU A 95 4.64 16.86 -1.03
N LEU A 96 5.20 16.46 0.12
CA LEU A 96 5.23 17.34 1.31
C LEU A 96 5.98 18.67 1.06
N GLY A 97 6.80 18.76 0.00
CA GLY A 97 7.48 19.98 -0.45
C GLY A 97 6.69 20.86 -1.42
N GLY A 98 5.44 20.51 -1.74
CA GLY A 98 4.53 21.31 -2.57
C GLY A 98 4.53 21.00 -4.08
N SER A 99 5.45 20.16 -4.56
CA SER A 99 5.40 19.64 -5.94
C SER A 99 4.19 18.75 -6.13
N LYS A 100 3.46 18.89 -7.24
CA LYS A 100 2.27 18.08 -7.53
C LYS A 100 2.37 17.42 -8.90
N LEU A 101 1.90 16.17 -8.95
CA LEU A 101 1.64 15.44 -10.17
C LEU A 101 0.12 15.32 -10.33
N GLU A 102 -0.38 15.74 -11.48
CA GLU A 102 -1.80 15.70 -11.81
C GLU A 102 -2.02 14.65 -12.89
N PHE A 103 -3.11 13.89 -12.77
CA PHE A 103 -3.42 12.81 -13.67
C PHE A 103 -4.89 12.81 -14.05
N THR A 104 -5.17 12.31 -15.25
CA THR A 104 -6.52 11.98 -15.71
C THR A 104 -6.63 10.48 -16.00
N ARG A 105 -7.73 9.84 -15.58
CA ARG A 105 -7.97 8.42 -15.84
C ARG A 105 -8.06 8.16 -17.34
N ILE A 106 -7.44 7.07 -17.80
CA ILE A 106 -7.59 6.60 -19.17
C ILE A 106 -8.76 5.62 -19.20
N SER A 107 -9.82 5.98 -19.89
CA SER A 107 -10.91 5.05 -20.22
C SER A 107 -10.54 4.22 -21.46
N GLU A 108 -11.08 3.00 -21.58
CA GLU A 108 -10.87 2.16 -22.76
C GLU A 108 -11.36 2.82 -24.07
N ALA A 109 -12.28 3.79 -23.97
CA ALA A 109 -12.81 4.55 -25.10
C ALA A 109 -11.83 5.59 -25.68
N GLN A 110 -10.69 5.87 -25.02
CA GLN A 110 -9.74 6.92 -25.42
C GLN A 110 -8.42 6.36 -26.01
N ARG A 111 -8.44 5.13 -26.55
CA ARG A 111 -7.26 4.50 -27.15
C ARG A 111 -7.12 4.79 -28.64
#